data_AF-A0A2Z3HXI0-F1
#
_entry.id   AF-A0A2Z3HXI0-F1
#
_cell.length_a   1.000
_cell.length_b   1.000
_cell.length_c   1.000
_cell.angle_alpha   90.00
_cell.angle_beta   90.00
_cell.angle_gamma   90.00
#
_symmetry.space_group_name_H-M   'P 1'
#
loop_
_entity.id
_entity.type
_entity.pdbx_description
1 polymer ?
#
loop_
_entity_poly.entity_id
_entity_poly.type
_entity_poly.pdbx_seq_one_letter_code
_entity_poly.pdbx_strand_id
1 'polypeptide(L)'
;MSRQQKYKHRKSDKGRFIPIYCSLFNSEYYYSISLAARAILHGIMMQYNGKNNGNLCATSAMAKAWGVKSRATLIKSLKELEHKRFLIRTRQGIFMNSKTSCTLFALSWEEINEIDTINFDDPIKANLKFKQIIES
;
A
#
# COMPACT_ATOMS: atom_id res chain seq x y z
N MET A 1 2.60 -51.00 19.69
CA MET A 1 2.09 -49.61 19.71
C MET A 1 2.46 -48.93 18.40
N SER A 2 1.47 -48.65 17.54
CA SER A 2 1.66 -48.07 16.21
C SER A 2 2.00 -46.57 16.32
N ARG A 3 3.17 -46.17 15.83
CA ARG A 3 3.60 -44.77 15.76
C ARG A 3 2.84 -44.10 14.63
N GLN A 4 1.73 -43.42 14.96
CA GLN A 4 1.01 -42.59 14.00
C GLN A 4 1.97 -41.54 13.41
N GLN A 5 2.33 -41.70 12.14
CA GLN A 5 3.05 -40.70 11.37
C GLN A 5 2.11 -39.49 11.21
N LYS A 6 2.43 -38.38 11.89
CA LYS A 6 1.79 -37.09 11.65
C LYS A 6 2.05 -36.72 10.18
N TYR A 7 1.00 -36.78 9.35
CA TYR A 7 1.05 -36.24 8.00
C TYR A 7 1.40 -34.75 8.09
N LYS A 8 2.67 -34.41 7.80
CA LYS A 8 3.09 -33.02 7.64
C LYS A 8 2.27 -32.46 6.48
N HIS A 9 1.30 -31.59 6.79
CA HIS A 9 0.64 -30.78 5.78
C HIS A 9 1.75 -30.06 5.00
N ARG A 10 1.94 -30.45 3.74
CA ARG A 10 2.88 -29.80 2.84
C ARG A 10 2.37 -28.37 2.72
N LYS A 11 3.14 -27.39 3.20
CA LYS A 11 2.78 -25.97 3.09
C LYS A 11 2.43 -25.72 1.64
N SER A 12 1.19 -25.30 1.39
CA SER A 12 0.68 -25.03 0.06
C SER A 12 1.60 -24.01 -0.63
N ASP A 13 2.11 -24.34 -1.82
CA ASP A 13 3.03 -23.53 -2.62
C ASP A 13 2.37 -22.28 -3.25
N LYS A 14 1.15 -21.96 -2.83
CA LYS A 14 0.31 -20.89 -3.40
C LYS A 14 0.78 -19.46 -3.04
N GLY A 15 1.91 -19.32 -2.35
CA GLY A 15 2.48 -18.02 -2.00
C GLY A 15 1.71 -17.24 -0.93
N ARG A 16 1.91 -15.92 -0.89
CA ARG A 16 1.27 -14.99 0.05
C ARG A 16 -0.08 -14.52 -0.48
N PHE A 17 -1.09 -14.54 0.39
CA PHE A 17 -2.41 -13.95 0.16
C PHE A 17 -2.51 -12.57 0.79
N ILE A 18 -3.25 -11.66 0.15
CA ILE A 18 -3.53 -10.31 0.66
C ILE A 18 -5.06 -10.18 0.78
N PRO A 19 -5.60 -10.10 2.01
CA PRO A 19 -7.03 -9.87 2.19
C PRO A 19 -7.38 -8.45 1.76
N ILE A 20 -8.55 -8.30 1.15
CA ILE A 20 -9.14 -7.00 0.81
C ILE A 20 -10.60 -7.04 1.28
N TYR A 21 -11.02 -6.04 2.02
CA TYR A 21 -12.40 -5.93 2.45
C TYR A 21 -13.31 -5.71 1.23
N CYS A 22 -14.34 -6.54 1.08
CA CYS A 22 -15.31 -6.38 0.00
C CYS A 22 -15.97 -5.00 0.02
N SER A 23 -16.20 -4.42 1.20
CA SER A 23 -16.73 -3.05 1.34
C SER A 23 -15.87 -1.99 0.64
N LEU A 24 -14.54 -2.17 0.63
CA LEU A 24 -13.63 -1.26 -0.06
C LEU A 24 -13.80 -1.34 -1.59
N PHE A 25 -13.90 -2.56 -2.15
CA PHE A 25 -14.05 -2.78 -3.58
C PHE A 25 -15.46 -2.52 -4.10
N ASN A 26 -16.48 -2.76 -3.27
CA ASN A 26 -17.88 -2.53 -3.63
C ASN A 26 -18.30 -1.07 -3.45
N SER A 27 -17.37 -0.20 -3.01
CA SER A 27 -17.60 1.23 -2.91
C SER A 27 -17.54 1.91 -4.29
N GLU A 28 -18.38 2.93 -4.50
CA GLU A 28 -18.33 3.77 -5.70
C GLU A 28 -16.93 4.39 -5.90
N TYR A 29 -16.22 4.65 -4.80
CA TYR A 29 -14.86 5.17 -4.80
C TYR A 29 -13.88 4.27 -5.57
N TYR A 30 -13.97 2.95 -5.45
CA TYR A 30 -13.09 2.03 -6.17
C TYR A 30 -13.40 1.99 -7.68
N TYR A 31 -14.67 2.05 -8.05
CA TYR A 31 -15.03 2.10 -9.47
C TYR A 31 -14.68 3.44 -10.11
N SER A 32 -14.72 4.53 -9.34
CA SER A 32 -14.35 5.85 -9.84
C SER A 32 -12.85 6.01 -10.13
N ILE A 33 -11.96 5.17 -9.57
CA ILE A 33 -10.50 5.31 -9.82
C ILE A 33 -10.09 4.86 -11.21
N SER A 34 -9.12 5.57 -11.79
CA SER A 34 -8.52 5.21 -13.07
C SER A 34 -7.90 3.80 -13.05
N LEU A 35 -7.88 3.13 -14.20
CA LEU A 35 -7.28 1.79 -14.34
C LEU A 35 -5.78 1.80 -13.95
N ALA A 36 -5.07 2.87 -14.28
CA ALA A 36 -3.68 3.04 -13.85
C ALA A 36 -3.56 3.12 -12.32
N ALA A 37 -4.47 3.86 -11.65
CA ALA A 37 -4.50 3.91 -10.20
C ALA A 37 -4.79 2.55 -9.57
N ARG A 38 -5.69 1.73 -10.14
CA ARG A 38 -5.91 0.35 -9.68
C ARG A 38 -4.64 -0.50 -9.78
N ALA A 39 -3.91 -0.42 -10.89
CA ALA A 39 -2.65 -1.15 -11.06
C ALA A 39 -1.59 -0.73 -10.04
N ILE A 40 -1.44 0.58 -9.79
CA ILE A 40 -0.52 1.09 -8.75
C ILE A 40 -0.97 0.64 -7.36
N LEU A 41 -2.27 0.71 -7.05
CA LEU A 41 -2.81 0.27 -5.77
C LEU A 41 -2.49 -1.21 -5.53
N HIS A 42 -2.77 -2.09 -6.49
CA HIS A 42 -2.45 -3.51 -6.37
C HIS A 42 -0.94 -3.74 -6.23
N GLY A 43 -0.10 -3.00 -6.97
CA GLY A 43 1.35 -3.08 -6.82
C GLY A 43 1.86 -2.69 -5.43
N ILE A 44 1.24 -1.69 -4.80
CA ILE A 44 1.53 -1.28 -3.42
C ILE A 44 1.03 -2.35 -2.43
N MET A 45 -0.18 -2.87 -2.63
CA MET A 45 -0.74 -3.96 -1.80
C MET A 45 0.14 -5.20 -1.85
N MET A 46 0.72 -5.52 -3.00
CA MET A 46 1.67 -6.62 -3.15
C MET A 46 2.93 -6.45 -2.29
N GLN A 47 3.32 -5.23 -1.89
CA GLN A 47 4.44 -5.02 -0.96
C GLN A 47 4.04 -5.26 0.51
N TYR A 48 2.75 -5.17 0.84
CA TYR A 48 2.27 -5.21 2.21
C TYR A 48 2.34 -6.62 2.82
N ASN A 49 3.05 -6.77 3.94
CA ASN A 49 3.30 -8.06 4.59
C ASN A 49 2.67 -8.21 5.98
N GLY A 50 1.77 -7.30 6.37
CA GLY A 50 1.15 -7.26 7.70
C GLY A 50 1.92 -6.45 8.75
N LYS A 51 3.19 -6.11 8.48
CA LYS A 51 4.09 -5.45 9.45
C LYS A 51 4.85 -4.24 8.90
N ASN A 52 4.62 -3.89 7.64
CA ASN A 52 5.30 -2.79 6.95
C ASN A 52 4.34 -1.72 6.41
N ASN A 53 3.11 -1.66 6.93
CA ASN A 53 2.18 -0.61 6.53
C ASN A 53 2.74 0.76 6.96
N GLY A 54 2.86 1.67 5.98
CA GLY A 54 3.55 2.95 6.15
C GLY A 54 4.98 2.97 5.63
N ASN A 55 5.55 1.83 5.25
CA ASN A 55 6.82 1.72 4.55
C ASN A 55 6.65 1.10 3.15
N LEU A 56 5.55 1.43 2.48
CA LEU A 56 5.27 1.00 1.11
C LEU A 56 5.70 2.10 0.15
N CYS A 57 6.23 1.76 -1.02
CA CYS A 57 6.71 2.77 -1.96
C CYS A 57 6.25 2.52 -3.40
N ALA A 58 6.26 3.58 -4.21
CA ALA A 58 5.91 3.50 -5.62
C ALA A 58 6.92 4.30 -6.45
N THR A 59 8.03 3.65 -6.79
CA THR A 59 9.06 4.25 -7.65
C THR A 59 8.67 4.14 -9.12
N SER A 60 9.29 4.94 -10.00
CA SER A 60 9.03 4.84 -11.45
C SER A 60 9.44 3.49 -12.03
N ALA A 61 10.44 2.81 -11.45
CA ALA A 61 10.84 1.46 -11.86
C ALA A 61 9.76 0.42 -11.49
N MET A 62 9.23 0.50 -10.26
CA MET A 62 8.13 -0.36 -9.80
C MET A 62 6.86 -0.15 -10.61
N ALA A 63 6.48 1.11 -10.86
CA ALA A 63 5.33 1.44 -11.68
C ALA A 63 5.42 0.83 -13.09
N LYS A 64 6.60 0.86 -13.72
CA LYS A 64 6.84 0.21 -15.02
C LYS A 64 6.64 -1.30 -14.94
N ALA A 65 7.12 -1.95 -13.87
CA ALA A 65 6.90 -3.38 -13.64
C ALA A 65 5.41 -3.72 -13.45
N TRP A 66 4.62 -2.79 -12.91
CA TRP A 66 3.16 -2.91 -12.79
C TRP A 66 2.39 -2.47 -14.04
N GLY A 67 3.09 -2.21 -15.15
CA GLY A 67 2.47 -1.83 -16.43
C GLY A 67 2.23 -0.33 -16.64
N VAL A 68 2.56 0.52 -15.66
CA VAL A 68 2.43 1.98 -15.76
C VAL A 68 3.76 2.60 -16.20
N LYS A 69 3.90 2.82 -17.51
CA LYS A 69 5.18 3.25 -18.12
C LYS A 69 5.51 4.72 -17.87
N SER A 70 4.50 5.58 -17.80
CA SER A 70 4.67 7.03 -17.70
C SER A 70 4.79 7.50 -16.25
N ARG A 71 5.84 8.30 -15.97
CA ARG A 71 6.01 8.96 -14.68
C ARG A 71 4.88 9.94 -14.38
N ALA A 72 4.38 10.65 -15.37
CA ALA A 72 3.26 11.57 -15.19
C ALA A 72 1.99 10.81 -14.77
N THR A 73 1.73 9.66 -15.38
CA THR A 73 0.61 8.78 -15.00
C THR A 73 0.77 8.26 -13.59
N LEU A 74 1.97 7.80 -13.20
CA LEU A 74 2.26 7.39 -11.82
C LEU A 74 1.91 8.49 -10.81
N ILE A 75 2.40 9.71 -11.04
CA ILE A 75 2.17 10.84 -10.13
C ILE A 75 0.67 11.19 -10.06
N LYS A 76 -0.02 11.22 -11.21
CA LYS A 76 -1.47 11.47 -11.27
C LYS A 76 -2.25 10.40 -10.50
N SER A 77 -1.91 9.13 -10.72
CA SER A 77 -2.54 8.00 -10.04
C SER A 77 -2.30 8.00 -8.53
N LEU A 78 -1.08 8.30 -8.07
CA LEU A 78 -0.80 8.42 -6.63
C LEU A 78 -1.63 9.54 -5.99
N LYS A 79 -1.68 10.73 -6.61
CA LYS A 79 -2.53 11.83 -6.15
C LYS A 79 -4.00 11.46 -6.10
N GLU A 80 -4.48 10.73 -7.10
CA GLU A 80 -5.86 10.24 -7.15
C GLU A 80 -6.16 9.28 -5.99
N LEU A 81 -5.26 8.33 -5.72
CA LEU A 81 -5.40 7.36 -4.63
C LEU A 81 -5.35 8.03 -3.25
N GLU A 82 -4.51 9.04 -3.07
CA GLU A 82 -4.47 9.85 -1.84
C GLU A 82 -5.74 10.66 -1.66
N HIS A 83 -6.21 11.32 -2.74
CA HIS A 83 -7.44 12.12 -2.71
C HIS A 83 -8.65 11.26 -2.32
N LYS A 84 -8.76 10.05 -2.89
CA LYS A 84 -9.82 9.08 -2.60
C LYS A 84 -9.55 8.21 -1.37
N ARG A 85 -8.52 8.55 -0.57
CA ARG A 85 -8.21 7.92 0.72
C ARG A 85 -7.94 6.41 0.62
N PHE A 86 -7.44 5.90 -0.50
CA PHE A 86 -6.91 4.53 -0.58
C PHE A 86 -5.49 4.46 -0.02
N LEU A 87 -4.72 5.54 -0.18
CA LEU A 87 -3.35 5.65 0.31
C LEU A 87 -3.22 6.84 1.25
N ILE A 88 -2.38 6.68 2.27
CA ILE A 88 -1.94 7.75 3.16
C ILE A 88 -0.44 7.93 2.94
N ARG A 89 0.00 9.15 2.64
CA ARG A 89 1.43 9.46 2.57
C ARG A 89 2.01 9.52 3.98
N THR A 90 2.93 8.61 4.29
CA THR A 90 3.59 8.54 5.59
C THR A 90 4.91 9.31 5.61
N ARG A 91 5.59 9.40 4.45
CA ARG A 91 6.81 10.20 4.31
C ARG A 91 6.86 10.85 2.94
N GLN A 92 7.19 12.15 2.90
CA GLN A 92 7.49 12.83 1.65
C GLN A 92 8.89 12.45 1.16
N GLY A 93 9.00 12.04 -0.10
CA GLY A 93 10.30 11.82 -0.72
C GLY A 93 11.04 13.15 -0.91
N ILE A 94 12.32 13.16 -0.58
CA ILE A 94 13.23 14.31 -0.70
C ILE A 94 14.22 14.01 -1.82
N PHE A 95 14.43 15.01 -2.69
CA PHE A 95 15.48 14.98 -3.70
C PHE A 95 16.35 16.21 -3.52
N MET A 96 17.35 16.10 -2.65
CA MET A 96 18.36 17.14 -2.39
C MET A 96 19.74 16.60 -2.71
N ASN A 97 20.70 17.50 -3.00
CA ASN A 97 22.04 17.19 -3.51
C ASN A 97 22.81 16.11 -2.71
N SER A 98 22.49 15.91 -1.43
CA SER A 98 23.12 14.91 -0.54
C SER A 98 22.19 13.79 -0.07
N LYS A 99 20.89 13.88 -0.34
CA LYS A 99 19.88 12.91 0.16
C LYS A 99 18.78 12.68 -0.86
N THR A 100 18.63 11.42 -1.23
CA THR A 100 17.52 10.94 -2.04
C THR A 100 16.70 9.94 -1.25
N SER A 101 15.42 10.23 -1.06
CA SER A 101 14.48 9.33 -0.40
C SER A 101 13.21 9.18 -1.24
N CYS A 102 12.65 7.96 -1.24
CA CYS A 102 11.36 7.71 -1.85
C CYS A 102 10.22 8.16 -0.93
N THR A 103 9.13 8.60 -1.55
CA THR A 103 7.85 8.79 -0.87
C THR A 103 7.34 7.45 -0.36
N LEU A 104 6.93 7.43 0.91
CA LEU A 104 6.34 6.26 1.55
C LEU A 104 4.83 6.43 1.74
N PHE A 105 4.14 5.30 1.72
CA PHE A 105 2.70 5.20 1.78
C PHE A 105 2.26 4.10 2.75
N ALA A 106 1.05 4.27 3.27
CA ALA A 106 0.27 3.26 3.98
C ALA A 106 -1.04 3.00 3.23
N LEU A 107 -1.53 1.76 3.31
CA LEU A 107 -2.91 1.41 2.99
C LEU A 107 -3.79 2.00 4.09
N SER A 108 -4.86 2.68 3.72
CA SER A 108 -5.67 3.45 4.65
C SER A 108 -6.54 2.62 5.59
N TRP A 109 -6.88 1.39 5.20
CA TRP A 109 -7.71 0.45 5.97
C TRP A 109 -6.91 -0.47 6.89
N GLU A 110 -5.57 -0.38 6.86
CA GLU A 110 -4.69 -1.12 7.75
C GLU A 110 -4.08 -0.16 8.77
N GLU A 111 -3.74 -0.66 9.95
CA GLU A 111 -3.03 0.14 10.96
C GLU A 111 -1.63 0.50 10.45
N ILE A 112 -1.20 1.75 10.66
CA ILE A 112 0.16 2.17 10.33
C ILE A 112 1.09 1.56 11.37
N ASN A 113 2.07 0.79 10.92
CA ASN A 113 3.04 0.22 11.84
C ASN A 113 3.97 1.33 12.35
N GLU A 114 4.39 1.24 13.60
CA GLU A 114 5.45 2.10 14.11
C GLU A 114 6.69 1.89 13.26
N ILE A 115 7.08 2.95 12.56
CA ILE A 115 8.30 2.98 11.78
C ILE A 115 9.24 3.83 12.60
N ASP A 116 10.38 3.25 12.98
CA ASP A 116 11.53 4.02 13.45
C ASP A 116 11.97 4.92 12.30
N THR A 117 11.34 6.08 12.17
CA THR A 117 11.79 7.16 11.29
C THR A 117 13.06 7.69 11.91
N ILE A 118 14.16 6.96 11.69
CA ILE A 118 15.51 7.44 11.91
C ILE A 118 15.71 8.56 10.88
N ASN A 119 15.35 9.76 11.34
CA ASN A 119 15.71 11.07 10.85
C ASN A 119 15.04 11.59 9.57
N PHE A 120 14.82 12.91 9.62
CA PHE A 120 14.43 13.86 8.56
C PHE A 120 12.93 14.16 8.44
N ASP A 121 12.52 14.98 9.40
CA ASP A 121 11.66 16.18 9.31
C ASP A 121 10.22 16.01 8.82
N ASP A 122 9.34 16.29 9.79
CA ASP A 122 7.90 16.53 9.79
C ASP A 122 6.95 15.33 9.57
N PRO A 123 6.31 14.83 10.65
CA PRO A 123 5.20 13.92 10.51
C PRO A 123 3.99 14.71 9.99
N ILE A 124 3.62 14.49 8.72
CA ILE A 124 2.29 14.85 8.24
C ILE A 124 1.32 14.03 9.10
N LYS A 125 0.71 14.70 10.09
CA LYS A 125 -0.23 14.12 11.06
C LYS A 125 -1.24 13.25 10.31
N ALA A 126 -1.09 11.93 10.44
CA ALA A 126 -2.04 10.95 9.96
C ALA A 126 -3.33 11.15 10.76
N ASN A 127 -4.26 11.94 10.21
CA ASN A 127 -5.56 12.14 10.81
C ASN A 127 -6.39 10.87 10.56
N LEU A 128 -6.34 9.97 11.55
CA LEU A 128 -7.21 8.81 11.67
C LEU A 128 -8.66 9.28 11.83
N LYS A 129 -9.49 9.12 10.80
CA LYS A 129 -10.93 8.86 10.95
C LYS A 129 -11.42 7.94 9.84
N PHE A 130 -11.27 6.63 10.05
CA PHE A 130 -11.90 5.59 9.21
C PHE A 130 -13.37 5.33 9.59
N LYS A 131 -13.94 6.10 10.55
CA LYS A 131 -15.32 5.89 11.03
C LYS A 131 -16.42 6.49 10.14
N GLN A 132 -16.09 7.27 9.11
CA GLN A 132 -17.10 7.99 8.32
C GLN A 132 -17.42 7.40 6.94
N ILE A 133 -16.68 6.39 6.47
CA ILE A 133 -16.86 5.84 5.10
C ILE A 133 -17.77 4.60 5.08
N ILE A 134 -18.06 4.00 6.25
CA ILE A 134 -18.91 2.79 6.36
C ILE A 134 -20.36 3.14 6.75
N GLU A 135 -20.63 4.36 7.20
CA GLU A 135 -21.95 4.80 7.72
C GLU A 135 -22.67 5.82 6.83
N SER A 136 -22.20 6.07 5.61
CA SER A 136 -22.84 6.98 4.63
C SER A 136 -23.03 6.30 3.28
#